data_AF-E6QRX9-F1
#
_entry.id   AF-E6QRX9-F1
#
_cell.length_a   1.000
_cell.length_b   1.000
_cell.length_c   1.000
_cell.angle_alpha   90.00
_cell.angle_beta   90.00
_cell.angle_gamma   90.00
#
_symmetry.space_group_name_H-M   'P 1'
#
loop_
_entity.id
_entity.type
_entity.pdbx_description
1 polymer ?
#
loop_
_entity_poly.entity_id
_entity_poly.type
_entity_poly.pdbx_seq_one_letter_code
_entity_poly.pdbx_strand_id
1 'polypeptide(L)' 'MIVTDHGKPALEVRPYRDTARQPLDVLRGSLIRYEHPTDPIAVDFWTAAQ' A
#
# COMPACT_ATOMS: atom_id res chain seq x y z
N MET A 1 -18.96 -1.77 -8.86
CA MET A 1 -19.99 -2.72 -8.40
C MET A 1 -20.13 -2.51 -6.90
N ILE A 2 -21.33 -2.25 -6.38
CA ILE A 2 -21.56 -2.03 -4.95
C ILE A 2 -21.95 -3.38 -4.34
N VAL A 3 -21.21 -3.84 -3.34
CA VAL A 3 -21.60 -5.02 -2.55
C VAL A 3 -22.22 -4.49 -1.25
N THR A 4 -23.48 -4.85 -1.00
CA THR A 4 -24.28 -4.31 0.10
C THR A 4 -24.68 -5.43 1.02
N ASP A 5 -24.39 -5.27 2.32
CA ASP A 5 -25.02 -6.04 3.37
C ASP A 5 -26.14 -5.19 3.98
N HIS A 6 -27.34 -5.77 4.14
CA HIS A 6 -28.51 -5.14 4.78
C HIS A 6 -28.89 -3.71 4.34
N GLY A 7 -28.65 -3.34 3.07
CA GLY A 7 -29.08 -2.05 2.51
C GLY A 7 -28.26 -0.83 2.97
N LYS A 8 -27.17 -1.03 3.72
CA LYS A 8 -26.19 0.01 4.05
C LYS A 8 -24.93 -0.23 3.22
N PRO A 9 -24.42 0.76 2.46
CA PRO A 9 -23.21 0.58 1.67
C PRO A 9 -22.03 0.28 2.60
N ALA A 10 -21.56 -0.96 2.59
CA ALA A 10 -20.47 -1.43 3.45
C ALA A 10 -19.10 -1.33 2.77
N LEU A 11 -19.03 -1.49 1.44
CA LEU A 11 -17.77 -1.41 0.68
C LEU A 11 -18.04 -1.15 -0.82
N GLU A 12 -17.33 -0.16 -1.40
CA GLU A 12 -17.38 0.13 -2.83
C GLU A 12 -16.11 -0.40 -3.53
N VAL A 13 -16.27 -1.35 -4.45
CA VAL A 13 -15.18 -1.82 -5.31
C VAL A 13 -15.25 -1.06 -6.64
N ARG A 14 -14.24 -0.22 -6.86
CA ARG A 14 -14.05 0.54 -8.10
C ARG A 14 -12.71 0.15 -8.73
N PRO A 15 -12.63 0.09 -10.06
CA PRO A 15 -11.34 0.01 -10.73
C PRO A 15 -10.44 1.15 -10.27
N TYR A 16 -9.24 0.80 -9.80
CA TYR A 16 -8.24 1.79 -9.48
C TYR A 16 -7.92 2.57 -10.75
N ARG A 17 -8.07 3.89 -10.68
CA ARG A 17 -7.65 4.80 -11.74
C ARG A 17 -6.60 5.70 -11.13
N ASP A 18 -5.40 5.60 -11.65
CA ASP A 18 -4.31 6.46 -11.22
C ASP A 18 -4.64 7.90 -11.62
N THR A 19 -4.80 8.75 -10.63
CA THR A 19 -4.95 10.21 -10.79
C THR A 19 -3.75 10.95 -10.21
N ALA A 20 -2.77 10.21 -9.69
CA ALA A 20 -1.61 10.80 -9.04
C ALA A 20 -0.61 11.31 -10.09
N ARG A 21 0.04 12.40 -9.72
CA ARG A 21 1.29 12.83 -10.35
C ARG A 21 2.28 11.67 -10.30
N GLN A 22 3.17 11.57 -11.29
CA GLN A 22 4.17 10.50 -11.33
C GLN A 22 4.83 10.36 -9.94
N PRO A 23 4.77 9.17 -9.30
CA PRO A 23 5.15 9.02 -7.90
C PRO A 23 6.55 9.54 -7.57
N LEU A 24 7.50 9.39 -8.51
CA LEU A 24 8.87 9.90 -8.36
C LEU A 24 8.96 11.42 -8.34
N ASP A 25 8.05 12.14 -9.02
CA ASP A 25 8.02 13.59 -8.97
C ASP A 25 7.53 14.10 -7.61
N VAL A 26 6.64 13.36 -6.95
CA VAL A 26 6.17 13.68 -5.60
C VAL A 26 7.26 13.45 -4.55
N LEU A 27 8.06 12.40 -4.72
CA LEU A 27 9.12 12.01 -3.79
C LEU A 27 10.48 12.69 -4.09
N ARG A 28 10.56 13.50 -5.14
CA ARG A 28 11.80 14.16 -5.54
C ARG A 28 12.26 15.11 -4.43
N GLY A 29 13.47 14.87 -3.90
CA GLY A 29 14.06 15.68 -2.84
C GLY A 29 13.57 15.35 -1.43
N SER A 30 12.68 14.37 -1.25
CA SER A 30 12.24 13.92 0.10
C SER A 30 13.11 12.80 0.68
N LEU A 31 13.97 12.19 -0.13
CA LEU A 31 14.82 11.07 0.29
C LEU A 31 16.09 11.59 0.98
N ILE A 32 16.12 11.47 2.30
CA ILE A 32 17.26 11.90 3.13
C ILE A 32 18.32 10.79 3.24
N ARG A 33 17.89 9.52 3.25
CA ARG A 33 18.78 8.35 3.37
C ARG A 33 18.15 7.12 2.70
N TYR A 34 18.96 6.34 2.00
CA TYR A 34 18.54 5.11 1.31
C TYR A 34 19.58 4.02 1.51
N GLU A 35 19.45 3.31 2.62
CA GLU A 35 20.40 2.27 3.03
C GLU A 35 19.70 0.94 3.18
N HIS A 36 20.35 -0.12 2.69
CA HIS A 36 19.90 -1.50 2.85
C HIS A 36 18.41 -1.73 2.56
N PRO A 37 17.84 -1.15 1.47
CA PRO A 37 16.39 -1.10 1.25
C PRO A 37 15.77 -2.48 0.94
N THR A 38 16.62 -3.43 0.55
CA THR A 38 16.24 -4.80 0.20
C THR A 38 16.71 -5.81 1.23
N ASP A 39 17.36 -5.36 2.30
CA ASP A 39 17.77 -6.27 3.35
C ASP A 39 16.50 -6.86 3.99
N PRO A 40 16.49 -8.16 4.30
CA PRO A 40 15.28 -8.79 4.79
C PRO A 40 14.90 -8.16 6.13
N ILE A 41 13.72 -7.55 6.19
CA ILE A 41 13.19 -7.06 7.45
C ILE A 41 12.72 -8.24 8.28
N ALA A 42 13.01 -8.20 9.58
CA ALA A 42 12.38 -9.07 10.55
C ALA A 42 12.63 -10.58 10.36
N VAL A 43 13.81 -10.99 9.85
CA VAL A 43 14.23 -12.41 9.75
C VAL A 43 13.94 -13.20 11.03
N ASP A 44 14.11 -12.56 12.19
CA ASP A 44 13.95 -13.17 13.50
C ASP A 44 12.56 -12.99 14.13
N PHE A 45 11.65 -12.23 13.52
CA PHE A 45 10.35 -11.86 14.11
C PHE A 45 9.14 -12.53 13.48
N TRP A 46 9.30 -13.18 12.33
CA TRP A 46 8.20 -13.91 11.68
C TRP A 46 8.14 -15.35 12.19
N THR A 47 7.37 -15.58 13.26
CA THR A 47 6.86 -16.93 13.57
C THR A 47 5.72 -17.21 12.61
N ALA A 48 5.94 -18.10 11.64
CA ALA A 48 4.87 -18.56 10.76
C ALA A 48 3.72 -19.13 11.63
N ALA A 49 2.53 -18.53 11.50
CA ALA A 49 1.33 -19.07 12.14
C ALA A 49 1.03 -20.44 11.53
N GLN A 50 1.03 -21.46 12.39
CA GLN A 50 0.76 -22.85 12.04
C GLN A 50 -0.75 -23.14 12.10
#